data_AF-A0A7W5XW80-F1
#
_entry.id   AF-A0A7W5XW80-F1
#
_cell.length_a   1.000
_cell.length_b   1.000
_cell.length_c   1.000
_cell.angle_alpha   90.00
_cell.angle_beta   90.00
_cell.angle_gamma   90.00
#
_symmetry.space_group_name_H-M   'P 1'
#
loop_
_entity.id
_entity.type
_entity.pdbx_description
1 polymer ?
#
loop_
_entity_poly.entity_id
_entity_poly.type
_entity_poly.pdbx_seq_one_letter_code
_entity_poly.pdbx_strand_id
1 'polypeptide(L)'
;MDISLLKQILDERLANYSEAKTQLRQSFSACEDACDRLLDEIELGTREDSDQKFEELLDLQGRLSRALFMYELDIGPKLTKIVRNFERLHDSQSRDFWFKKIKEGKRDIS
;
A
#
# COMPACT_ATOMS: atom_id res chain seq x y z
N MET A 1 -17.99 -0.59 -37.80
CA MET A 1 -17.93 -1.64 -36.77
C MET A 1 -19.36 -2.04 -36.45
N ASP A 2 -19.68 -3.33 -36.54
CA ASP A 2 -21.00 -3.87 -36.21
C ASP A 2 -21.30 -3.63 -34.72
N ILE A 3 -22.52 -3.19 -34.40
CA ILE A 3 -22.98 -2.97 -33.02
C ILE A 3 -22.91 -4.27 -32.21
N SER A 4 -23.18 -5.42 -32.85
CA SER A 4 -23.10 -6.74 -32.22
C SER A 4 -21.67 -7.05 -31.79
N LEU A 5 -20.70 -6.74 -32.66
CA LEU A 5 -19.27 -6.90 -32.36
C LEU A 5 -18.84 -5.94 -31.23
N LEU A 6 -19.30 -4.69 -31.25
CA LEU A 6 -19.01 -3.73 -30.18
C LEU A 6 -19.54 -4.20 -28.81
N LYS A 7 -20.75 -4.77 -28.76
CA LYS A 7 -21.32 -5.33 -27.52
C LYS A 7 -20.46 -6.47 -26.99
N GLN A 8 -20.07 -7.41 -27.85
CA GLN A 8 -19.22 -8.52 -27.44
C GLN A 8 -17.87 -8.05 -26.88
N ILE A 9 -17.23 -7.08 -27.54
CA ILE A 9 -15.98 -6.49 -27.05
C ILE A 9 -16.21 -5.81 -25.69
N LEU A 10 -17.30 -5.06 -25.53
CA LEU A 10 -17.60 -4.39 -24.27
C LEU A 10 -17.79 -5.41 -23.12
N ASP A 11 -18.55 -6.47 -23.35
CA ASP A 11 -18.80 -7.52 -22.35
C ASP A 11 -17.50 -8.22 -21.92
N GLU A 12 -16.61 -8.53 -22.88
CA GLU A 12 -15.29 -9.09 -22.59
C GLU A 12 -14.42 -8.13 -21.76
N ARG A 13 -14.43 -6.83 -22.10
CA ARG A 13 -13.67 -5.82 -21.33
C ARG A 13 -14.21 -5.65 -19.91
N LEU A 14 -15.53 -5.70 -19.72
CA LEU A 14 -16.15 -5.64 -18.40
C LEU A 14 -15.83 -6.89 -17.57
N ALA A 15 -15.82 -8.08 -18.18
CA ALA A 15 -15.40 -9.31 -17.50
C ALA A 15 -13.94 -9.23 -17.03
N ASN A 16 -13.03 -8.83 -17.92
CA ASN A 16 -11.61 -8.65 -17.61
C ASN A 16 -11.39 -7.57 -16.53
N TYR A 17 -12.13 -6.47 -16.60
CA TYR A 17 -12.07 -5.42 -15.57
C TYR A 17 -12.56 -5.92 -14.21
N SER A 18 -13.64 -6.71 -14.17
CA SER A 18 -14.17 -7.29 -12.93
C SER A 18 -13.19 -8.27 -12.28
N GLU A 19 -12.53 -9.10 -13.10
CA GLU A 19 -11.49 -10.01 -12.63
C GLU A 19 -10.28 -9.23 -12.07
N ALA A 20 -9.75 -8.27 -12.82
CA ALA A 20 -8.64 -7.43 -12.40
C ALA A 20 -8.95 -6.67 -11.10
N LYS A 21 -10.18 -6.13 -10.98
CA LYS A 21 -10.64 -5.46 -9.76
C LYS A 21 -10.64 -6.39 -8.55
N THR A 22 -10.99 -7.66 -8.74
CA THR A 22 -10.97 -8.67 -7.66
C THR A 22 -9.54 -8.98 -7.23
N GLN A 23 -8.64 -9.19 -8.20
CA GLN A 23 -7.22 -9.43 -7.93
C GLN A 23 -6.55 -8.24 -7.23
N LEU A 24 -6.89 -7.01 -7.62
CA LEU A 24 -6.40 -5.78 -6.97
C LEU A 24 -6.85 -5.69 -5.51
N ARG A 25 -8.12 -6.00 -5.21
CA ARG A 25 -8.62 -6.01 -3.82
C ARG A 25 -7.88 -7.03 -2.96
N GLN A 26 -7.65 -8.24 -3.48
CA GLN A 26 -6.86 -9.26 -2.78
C GLN A 26 -5.42 -8.80 -2.56
N SER A 27 -4.84 -8.14 -3.55
CA SER A 27 -3.49 -7.57 -3.46
C SER A 27 -3.39 -6.47 -2.41
N PHE A 28 -4.40 -5.59 -2.32
CA PHE A 28 -4.46 -4.56 -1.28
C PHE A 28 -4.60 -5.16 0.12
N SER A 29 -5.44 -6.18 0.29
CA SER A 29 -5.51 -6.91 1.57
C SER A 29 -4.15 -7.49 1.96
N ALA A 30 -3.44 -8.12 1.02
CA ALA A 30 -2.10 -8.64 1.28
C ALA A 30 -1.07 -7.53 1.58
N CYS A 31 -1.23 -6.35 0.99
CA CYS A 31 -0.40 -5.19 1.31
C CYS A 31 -0.67 -4.68 2.73
N GLU A 32 -1.92 -4.70 3.21
CA GLU A 32 -2.25 -4.35 4.59
C GLU A 32 -1.55 -5.28 5.57
N ASP A 33 -1.64 -6.59 5.34
CA ASP A 33 -0.98 -7.61 6.17
C ASP A 33 0.55 -7.45 6.16
N ALA A 34 1.12 -7.15 4.98
CA ALA A 34 2.55 -6.92 4.84
C ALA A 34 3.00 -5.66 5.60
N CYS A 35 2.24 -4.57 5.51
CA CYS A 35 2.50 -3.36 6.28
C CYS A 35 2.46 -3.61 7.79
N ASP A 36 1.43 -4.30 8.29
CA ASP A 36 1.31 -4.62 9.71
C ASP A 36 2.51 -5.43 10.20
N ARG A 37 2.89 -6.48 9.45
CA ARG A 37 4.05 -7.30 9.78
C ARG A 37 5.34 -6.47 9.84
N LEU A 38 5.58 -5.59 8.85
CA LEU A 38 6.76 -4.72 8.86
C LEU A 38 6.79 -3.81 10.09
N LEU A 39 5.64 -3.25 10.46
CA LEU A 39 5.52 -2.36 11.60
C LEU A 39 5.70 -3.11 12.93
N ASP A 40 5.19 -4.33 13.04
CA ASP A 40 5.41 -5.21 14.19
C ASP A 40 6.90 -5.59 14.31
N GLU A 41 7.55 -5.93 13.20
CA GLU A 41 8.98 -6.22 13.16
C GLU A 41 9.82 -5.00 13.60
N ILE A 42 9.44 -3.78 13.17
CA ILE A 42 10.06 -2.52 13.63
C ILE A 42 9.78 -2.27 15.13
N GLU A 43 8.57 -2.56 15.60
CA GLU A 43 8.21 -2.40 17.01
C GLU A 43 8.99 -3.34 17.93
N LEU A 44 9.32 -4.55 17.45
CA LEU A 44 10.06 -5.54 18.24
C LEU A 44 11.58 -5.38 18.09
N GLY A 45 12.07 -4.94 16.93
CA GLY A 45 13.50 -4.85 16.60
C GLY A 45 14.25 -3.66 17.21
N THR A 46 15.55 -3.57 16.97
CA THR A 46 16.34 -2.37 17.29
C THR A 46 16.23 -1.34 16.17
N ARG A 47 16.72 -0.12 16.40
CA ARG A 47 16.71 0.91 15.37
C ARG A 47 17.56 0.51 14.17
N GLU A 48 18.75 -0.03 14.40
CA GLU A 48 19.67 -0.49 13.34
C GLU A 48 19.03 -1.64 12.54
N ASP A 49 18.39 -2.59 13.21
CA ASP A 49 17.73 -3.72 12.54
C ASP A 49 16.48 -3.30 11.73
N SER A 50 15.93 -2.12 12.02
CA SER A 50 14.70 -1.61 11.38
C SER A 50 14.95 -0.93 10.04
N ASP A 51 16.19 -0.61 9.66
CA ASP A 51 16.45 0.13 8.41
C ASP A 51 15.95 -0.63 7.18
N GLN A 52 16.24 -1.94 7.10
CA GLN A 52 15.76 -2.78 6.01
C GLN A 52 14.22 -2.83 5.95
N LYS A 53 13.55 -2.77 7.11
CA LYS A 53 12.08 -2.77 7.21
C LYS A 53 11.48 -1.44 6.77
N PHE A 54 12.14 -0.32 7.06
CA PHE A 54 11.75 0.98 6.53
C PHE A 54 11.94 1.06 5.01
N GLU A 55 12.97 0.44 4.45
CA GLU A 55 13.13 0.35 2.98
C GLU A 55 12.00 -0.46 2.35
N GLU A 56 11.67 -1.63 2.90
CA GLU A 56 10.55 -2.46 2.42
C GLU A 56 9.22 -1.71 2.53
N LEU A 57 9.00 -0.98 3.62
CA LEU A 57 7.80 -0.17 3.83
C LEU A 57 7.73 1.00 2.83
N LEU A 58 8.86 1.67 2.54
CA LEU A 58 8.94 2.75 1.57
C LEU A 58 8.66 2.26 0.15
N ASP A 59 9.21 1.12 -0.24
CA ASP A 59 8.98 0.51 -1.56
C ASP A 59 7.49 0.13 -1.74
N LEU A 60 6.88 -0.48 -0.72
CA LEU A 60 5.46 -0.80 -0.72
C LEU A 60 4.60 0.48 -0.77
N GLN A 61 4.95 1.48 0.05
CA GLN A 61 4.30 2.80 0.06
C GLN A 61 4.33 3.45 -1.33
N GLY A 62 5.46 3.38 -2.05
CA GLY A 62 5.60 3.94 -3.39
C GLY A 62 4.73 3.25 -4.45
N ARG A 63 4.49 1.94 -4.32
CA ARG A 63 3.51 1.20 -5.15
C ARG A 63 2.07 1.61 -4.84
N LEU A 64 1.73 1.72 -3.57
CA LEU A 64 0.40 2.13 -3.11
C LEU A 64 0.08 3.59 -3.47
N SER A 65 1.08 4.48 -3.39
CA SER A 65 0.96 5.88 -3.82
C SER A 65 0.60 5.97 -5.32
N ARG A 66 1.25 5.18 -6.17
CA ARG A 66 0.88 5.09 -7.59
C ARG A 66 -0.53 4.55 -7.79
N ALA A 67 -0.90 3.49 -7.09
CA ALA A 67 -2.27 2.96 -7.16
C ALA A 67 -3.32 4.03 -6.79
N LEU A 68 -3.08 4.77 -5.70
CA LEU A 68 -3.98 5.79 -5.20
C LEU A 68 -4.07 7.03 -6.09
N PHE A 69 -2.93 7.60 -6.52
CA PHE A 69 -2.91 8.91 -7.18
C PHE A 69 -2.81 8.84 -8.70
N MET A 70 -2.08 7.87 -9.25
CA MET A 70 -1.90 7.76 -10.71
C MET A 70 -3.04 6.97 -11.37
N TYR A 71 -3.53 5.94 -10.69
CA TYR A 71 -4.59 5.08 -11.20
C TYR A 71 -5.95 5.32 -10.52
N GLU A 72 -6.01 6.26 -9.56
CA GLU A 72 -7.22 6.66 -8.84
C GLU A 72 -7.97 5.46 -8.22
N LEU A 73 -7.22 4.44 -7.78
CA LEU A 73 -7.80 3.24 -7.20
C LEU A 73 -8.14 3.49 -5.72
N ASP A 74 -9.30 2.98 -5.31
CA ASP A 74 -9.63 2.86 -3.89
C ASP A 74 -8.85 1.70 -3.27
N ILE A 75 -7.79 2.06 -2.53
CA ILE A 75 -6.93 1.12 -1.81
C ILE A 75 -7.34 0.93 -0.35
N GLY A 76 -8.46 1.54 0.09
CA GLY A 76 -8.93 1.49 1.47
C GLY A 76 -8.27 2.53 2.40
N PRO A 77 -8.92 2.81 3.55
CA PRO A 77 -8.52 3.90 4.44
C PRO A 77 -7.17 3.67 5.12
N LYS A 78 -6.87 2.42 5.50
CA LYS A 78 -5.63 2.04 6.17
C LYS A 78 -4.41 2.26 5.27
N LEU A 79 -4.42 1.68 4.06
CA LEU A 79 -3.34 1.88 3.10
C LEU A 79 -3.22 3.36 2.68
N THR A 80 -4.34 4.08 2.58
CA THR A 80 -4.30 5.54 2.33
C THR A 80 -3.57 6.29 3.44
N LYS A 81 -3.80 5.92 4.71
CA LYS A 81 -3.12 6.50 5.86
C LYS A 81 -1.62 6.17 5.86
N ILE A 82 -1.26 4.93 5.52
CA ILE A 82 0.14 4.51 5.33
C ILE A 82 0.82 5.35 4.24
N VAL A 83 0.18 5.51 3.08
CA VAL A 83 0.72 6.32 1.98
C VAL A 83 1.04 7.74 2.43
N ARG A 84 0.15 8.37 3.19
CA ARG A 84 0.33 9.74 3.69
C ARG A 84 1.39 9.84 4.78
N ASN A 85 1.40 8.91 5.72
CA ASN A 85 2.28 8.96 6.89
C ASN A 85 3.74 8.67 6.53
N PHE A 86 3.97 7.77 5.56
CA PHE A 86 5.29 7.23 5.25
C PHE A 86 5.91 7.78 3.95
N GLU A 87 5.36 8.85 3.39
CA GLU A 87 5.87 9.51 2.16
C GLU A 87 7.36 9.93 2.28
N ARG A 88 7.81 10.29 3.48
CA ARG A 88 9.16 10.82 3.75
C ARG A 88 10.13 9.79 4.31
N LEU A 89 9.85 8.49 4.22
CA LEU A 89 10.76 7.45 4.73
C LEU A 89 12.12 7.38 4.02
N HIS A 90 12.34 8.11 2.93
CA HIS A 90 13.67 8.25 2.33
C HIS A 90 14.66 9.07 3.18
N ASP A 91 14.15 9.86 4.14
CA ASP A 91 14.93 10.67 5.06
C ASP A 91 15.18 9.95 6.40
N SER A 92 16.42 9.99 6.89
CA SER A 92 16.81 9.29 8.13
C SER A 92 16.13 9.88 9.37
N GLN A 93 15.92 11.20 9.41
CA GLN A 93 15.21 11.84 10.54
C GLN A 93 13.75 11.38 10.61
N SER A 94 13.13 11.22 9.44
CA SER A 94 11.78 10.69 9.31
C SER A 94 11.69 9.24 9.79
N ARG A 95 12.70 8.39 9.50
CA ARG A 95 12.79 7.03 10.05
C ARG A 95 12.94 7.02 11.56
N ASP A 96 13.79 7.88 12.11
CA ASP A 96 14.00 7.97 13.56
C ASP A 96 12.73 8.43 14.29
N PHE A 97 12.04 9.42 13.71
CA PHE A 97 10.73 9.86 14.20
C PHE A 97 9.72 8.70 14.22
N TRP A 98 9.59 7.98 13.11
CA TRP A 98 8.63 6.88 13.00
C TRP A 98 9.00 5.69 13.89
N PHE A 99 10.28 5.35 13.99
CA PHE A 99 10.76 4.30 14.90
C PHE A 99 10.34 4.61 16.35
N LYS A 100 10.57 5.85 16.80
CA LYS A 100 10.13 6.29 18.13
C LYS A 100 8.61 6.21 18.29
N LYS A 101 7.84 6.67 17.31
CA LYS A 101 6.36 6.62 17.33
C LYS A 101 5.83 5.18 17.39
N ILE A 102 6.41 4.27 16.63
CA ILE A 102 6.05 2.86 16.59
C ILE A 102 6.37 2.21 17.94
N LYS A 103 7.57 2.44 18.50
CA LYS A 103 7.99 1.92 19.82
C LYS A 103 7.12 2.42 20.97
N GLU A 104 6.55 3.61 20.86
CA GLU A 104 5.61 4.15 21.85
C GLU A 104 4.18 3.59 21.72
N GLY A 105 3.93 2.66 20.78
CA GLY A 105 2.60 2.15 20.47
C GLY A 105 1.68 3.18 19.80
N LYS A 106 2.23 4.33 19.38
CA LYS A 106 1.48 5.45 18.77
C LYS A 106 1.54 5.39 17.24
N ARG A 107 1.44 4.18 16.71
CA ARG A 107 1.24 3.95 15.30
C ARG A 107 -0.22 4.28 14.99
N ASP A 108 -0.49 5.56 14.80
CA ASP A 108 -1.82 6.05 14.40
C ASP A 108 -2.04 5.67 12.93
N ILE A 109 -2.33 4.39 12.68
CA ILE A 109 -2.54 3.78 11.36
C ILE A 109 -3.85 2.98 11.30
N SER A 110 -4.58 2.94 12.42
CA SER A 110 -5.95 2.43 12.53
C SER A 110 -6.96 3.28 11.77
#